data_AF-I4M4J7-F1
#
_entry.id   AF-I4M4J7-F1
#
_cell.length_a   1.000
_cell.length_b   1.000
_cell.length_c   1.000
_cell.angle_alpha   90.00
_cell.angle_beta   90.00
_cell.angle_gamma   90.00
#
_symmetry.space_group_name_H-M   'P 1'
#
loop_
_entity.id
_entity.type
_entity.pdbx_description
1 polymer ?
#
loop_
_entity_poly.entity_id
_entity_poly.type
_entity_poly.pdbx_seq_one_letter_code
_entity_poly.pdbx_strand_id
1 'polypeptide(L)'
;MSAVTTQYVEAAGGIIYRLRDSTNSSNAGEEAKLGSIPRKPLNAIKPSYDDFELCLVYRPKYDDWSWPKGKNEPNESHRHTAVREVGEETGYSVTLGPHIAKIEYPLEREGKKSSKSNTSNSNRSCNPQPEVIKRIHYWMMRLIDKPAAAKRLPAFGPIKPAKPTEIGNVLWLTPSKARKKLTHDSDREVLDAFLEKLHAIQGEYSTLLLVRHGKAESRKTWQGSEATRPITPLGAAASYALGRELACYAPNKIISSPWKRCLETVAAFSRDSSLPIEQVAELTEDHHEKQPKSTLSVLIKEIQNLESNAQNTSAASNAIAANNATVMCLHRPIIGTFFDYLREITKPRAHKRILSQKSPYMPTGSAVVLHIINTPKGARIIDIEKVTPSVY
;
A
#
# COMPACT_ATOMS: atom_id res chain seq x y z
N MET A 1 24.83 4.02 35.19
CA MET A 1 23.82 4.88 34.54
C MET A 1 22.84 3.94 33.84
N SER A 2 21.60 3.85 34.33
CA SER A 2 20.56 3.03 33.68
C SER A 2 20.22 3.67 32.32
N ALA A 3 20.36 2.93 31.23
CA ALA A 3 20.00 3.42 29.91
C ALA A 3 18.48 3.62 29.88
N VAL A 4 18.04 4.89 29.79
CA VAL A 4 16.62 5.21 29.60
C VAL A 4 16.19 4.56 28.30
N THR A 5 15.35 3.53 28.39
CA THR A 5 14.88 2.78 27.23
C THR A 5 13.72 3.53 26.59
N THR A 6 13.88 4.01 25.37
CA THR A 6 12.80 4.61 24.59
C THR A 6 11.75 3.55 24.25
N GLN A 7 10.50 3.83 24.60
CA GLN A 7 9.37 2.95 24.27
C GLN A 7 8.64 3.49 23.05
N TYR A 8 8.29 2.62 22.10
CA TYR A 8 7.53 3.01 20.91
C TYR A 8 6.06 2.61 21.03
N VAL A 9 5.18 3.55 20.69
CA VAL A 9 3.78 3.29 20.35
C VAL A 9 3.68 3.30 18.83
N GLU A 10 3.54 2.12 18.26
CA GLU A 10 3.44 1.93 16.81
C GLU A 10 2.02 2.24 16.33
N ALA A 11 1.94 2.96 15.21
CA ALA A 11 0.71 3.41 14.60
C ALA A 11 0.84 3.48 13.08
N ALA A 12 -0.29 3.48 12.39
CA ALA A 12 -0.32 3.61 10.95
C ALA A 12 -1.62 4.23 10.44
N GLY A 13 -1.57 4.76 9.22
CA GLY A 13 -2.70 5.35 8.53
C GLY A 13 -2.37 5.71 7.09
N GLY A 14 -3.08 6.68 6.52
CA GLY A 14 -2.84 7.05 5.14
C GLY A 14 -3.57 8.28 4.65
N ILE A 15 -3.23 8.67 3.43
CA ILE A 15 -3.95 9.69 2.68
C ILE A 15 -4.76 8.99 1.60
N ILE A 16 -6.08 9.00 1.78
CA ILE A 16 -7.02 8.60 0.74
C ILE A 16 -7.14 9.74 -0.25
N TYR A 17 -7.03 9.43 -1.54
CA TYR A 17 -7.22 10.41 -2.60
C TYR A 17 -8.13 9.88 -3.71
N ARG A 18 -8.78 10.81 -4.42
CA ARG A 18 -9.58 10.54 -5.62
C ARG A 18 -9.51 11.72 -6.57
N LEU A 19 -9.82 11.50 -7.83
CA LEU A 19 -10.07 12.59 -8.78
C LEU A 19 -11.33 13.35 -8.36
N ARG A 20 -11.26 14.67 -8.44
CA ARG A 20 -12.38 15.55 -8.14
C ARG A 20 -13.41 15.47 -9.27
N ASP A 21 -14.67 15.24 -8.90
CA ASP A 21 -15.77 15.35 -9.85
C ASP A 21 -16.08 16.83 -10.12
N SER A 22 -15.58 17.34 -11.24
CA SER A 22 -15.81 18.73 -11.66
C SER A 22 -17.24 19.01 -12.12
N THR A 23 -18.07 17.98 -12.30
CA THR A 23 -19.46 18.12 -12.76
C THR A 23 -20.45 18.42 -11.63
N ASN A 24 -20.07 18.16 -10.36
CA ASN A 24 -20.92 18.33 -9.19
C ASN A 24 -20.57 19.55 -8.31
N SER A 25 -19.86 20.55 -8.86
CA SER A 25 -19.63 21.82 -8.14
C SER A 25 -20.90 22.70 -8.16
N SER A 26 -21.98 22.21 -7.56
CA SER A 26 -23.14 23.00 -7.17
C SER A 26 -23.24 22.99 -5.64
N ASN A 27 -22.29 23.67 -5.00
CA ASN A 27 -22.43 24.21 -3.65
C ASN A 27 -21.29 25.19 -3.39
N ALA A 28 -21.47 26.42 -3.85
CA ALA A 28 -20.78 27.59 -3.35
C ALA A 28 -21.79 28.75 -3.33
N GLY A 29 -22.44 28.92 -2.19
CA GLY A 29 -22.93 30.25 -1.83
C GLY A 29 -21.72 31.13 -1.61
N GLU A 30 -21.33 31.86 -2.66
CA GLU A 30 -20.65 33.15 -2.63
C GLU A 30 -20.54 33.64 -4.08
N GLU A 31 -21.48 34.52 -4.47
CA GLU A 31 -21.48 35.17 -5.77
C GLU A 31 -20.33 36.17 -5.91
N ALA A 32 -19.69 36.08 -7.09
CA ALA A 32 -19.23 37.17 -7.95
C ALA A 32 -18.05 38.06 -7.48
N LYS A 33 -16.91 37.91 -8.18
CA LYS A 33 -16.47 38.82 -9.27
C LYS A 33 -15.04 38.49 -9.70
N LEU A 34 -14.85 37.82 -10.84
CA LEU A 34 -13.72 38.10 -11.73
C LEU A 34 -14.01 37.61 -13.15
N GLY A 35 -13.65 38.43 -14.13
CA GLY A 35 -14.10 38.37 -15.51
C GLY A 35 -13.74 37.10 -16.29
N SER A 36 -14.47 36.94 -17.39
CA SER A 36 -14.33 35.92 -18.43
C SER A 36 -12.88 35.68 -18.85
N ILE A 37 -12.33 34.52 -18.51
CA ILE A 37 -11.08 34.00 -19.08
C ILE A 37 -11.48 33.05 -20.23
N PRO A 38 -10.90 33.21 -21.45
CA PRO A 38 -11.26 32.38 -22.59
C PRO A 38 -10.85 30.91 -22.38
N ARG A 39 -11.73 29.98 -22.81
CA ARG A 39 -11.49 28.53 -22.83
C ARG A 39 -10.24 28.24 -23.67
N LYS A 40 -9.15 27.83 -23.02
CA LYS A 40 -7.96 27.29 -23.68
C LYS A 40 -8.21 25.82 -24.11
N PRO A 41 -7.61 25.37 -25.22
CA PRO A 41 -7.80 24.02 -25.75
C PRO A 41 -7.28 22.94 -24.79
N LEU A 42 -7.93 21.77 -24.79
CA LEU A 42 -7.79 20.67 -23.83
C LEU A 42 -6.40 19.99 -23.75
N ASN A 43 -5.42 20.37 -24.57
CA ASN A 43 -4.15 19.63 -24.71
C ASN A 43 -2.91 20.29 -24.07
N ALA A 44 -3.06 21.14 -23.06
CA ALA A 44 -1.90 21.79 -22.41
C ALA A 44 -2.07 22.13 -20.91
N ILE A 45 -2.91 21.43 -20.17
CA ILE A 45 -3.03 21.64 -18.71
C ILE A 45 -2.25 20.53 -18.01
N LYS A 46 -1.11 20.88 -17.39
CA LYS A 46 -0.51 20.01 -16.37
C LYS A 46 -1.57 19.83 -15.28
N PRO A 47 -1.89 18.59 -14.85
CA PRO A 47 -2.88 18.39 -13.81
C PRO A 47 -2.50 19.23 -12.59
N SER A 48 -3.42 20.07 -12.15
CA SER A 48 -3.27 20.79 -10.91
C SER A 48 -3.43 19.78 -9.78
N TYR A 49 -2.69 19.92 -8.69
CA TYR A 49 -2.94 19.09 -7.50
C TYR A 49 -4.39 19.22 -7.01
N ASP A 50 -5.04 20.36 -7.29
CA ASP A 50 -6.44 20.60 -6.96
C ASP A 50 -7.45 19.86 -7.88
N ASP A 51 -6.96 19.06 -8.84
CA ASP A 51 -7.77 18.07 -9.56
C ASP A 51 -8.05 16.82 -8.71
N PHE A 52 -7.40 16.70 -7.55
CA PHE A 52 -7.64 15.65 -6.57
C PHE A 52 -8.34 16.17 -5.32
N GLU A 53 -9.01 15.26 -4.62
CA GLU A 53 -9.51 15.47 -3.26
C GLU A 53 -8.86 14.48 -2.30
N LEU A 54 -8.61 14.92 -1.07
CA LEU A 54 -8.01 14.16 0.01
C LEU A 54 -8.97 14.05 1.19
N CYS A 55 -8.99 12.89 1.86
CA CYS A 55 -9.87 12.62 2.98
C CYS A 55 -9.22 12.99 4.33
N LEU A 56 -9.84 13.90 5.09
CA LEU A 56 -9.43 14.28 6.45
C LEU A 56 -10.51 13.87 7.45
N VAL A 57 -10.08 13.58 8.68
CA VAL A 57 -10.97 13.29 9.80
C VAL A 57 -10.87 14.35 10.88
N TYR A 58 -12.00 14.62 11.54
CA TYR A 58 -12.09 15.50 12.71
C TYR A 58 -12.22 14.67 13.98
N ARG A 59 -11.37 14.94 14.98
CA ARG A 59 -11.37 14.22 16.26
C ARG A 59 -11.89 15.13 17.38
N PRO A 60 -13.13 14.91 17.89
CA PRO A 60 -13.74 15.78 18.89
C PRO A 60 -12.93 15.90 20.18
N LYS A 61 -12.24 14.81 20.57
CA LYS A 61 -11.40 14.78 21.78
C LYS A 61 -10.30 15.83 21.79
N TYR A 62 -9.75 16.18 20.63
CA TYR A 62 -8.63 17.11 20.49
C TYR A 62 -9.01 18.41 19.80
N ASP A 63 -10.25 18.52 19.29
CA ASP A 63 -10.70 19.60 18.40
C ASP A 63 -9.70 19.85 17.26
N ASP A 64 -9.32 18.77 16.56
CA ASP A 64 -8.32 18.82 15.50
C ASP A 64 -8.72 18.07 14.23
N TRP A 65 -8.06 18.47 13.14
CA TRP A 65 -8.16 17.85 11.83
C TRP A 65 -6.82 17.22 11.46
N SER A 66 -6.84 15.92 11.18
CA SER A 66 -5.66 15.15 10.80
C SER A 66 -5.95 14.16 9.68
N TRP A 67 -4.90 13.47 9.22
CA TRP A 67 -5.06 12.24 8.46
C TRP A 67 -5.63 11.12 9.33
N PRO A 68 -6.40 10.18 8.74
CA PRO A 68 -6.87 9.01 9.48
C PRO A 68 -5.71 8.07 9.83
N LYS A 69 -5.64 7.66 11.10
CA LYS A 69 -4.54 6.86 11.68
C LYS A 69 -4.83 6.45 13.12
N GLY A 70 -4.47 5.22 13.46
CA GLY A 70 -4.50 4.73 14.84
C GLY A 70 -3.40 3.73 15.15
N LYS A 71 -3.53 3.07 16.29
CA LYS A 71 -2.46 2.27 16.89
C LYS A 71 -2.51 0.85 16.35
N ASN A 72 -1.35 0.22 16.24
CA ASN A 72 -1.30 -1.20 15.94
C ASN A 72 -1.97 -2.02 17.04
N GLU A 73 -2.78 -2.98 16.65
CA GLU A 73 -3.23 -4.06 17.53
C GLU A 73 -2.08 -5.06 17.80
N PRO A 74 -2.18 -5.88 18.86
CA PRO A 74 -1.20 -6.94 19.10
C PRO A 74 -1.07 -7.88 17.89
N ASN A 75 0.17 -8.14 17.46
CA ASN A 75 0.50 -8.98 16.30
C ASN A 75 -0.08 -8.47 14.97
N GLU A 76 -0.29 -7.16 14.86
CA GLU A 76 -0.72 -6.48 13.64
C GLU A 76 0.44 -5.73 12.97
N SER A 77 0.57 -5.90 11.66
CA SER A 77 1.55 -5.15 10.86
C SER A 77 1.05 -3.72 10.62
N HIS A 78 1.96 -2.76 10.47
CA HIS A 78 1.59 -1.37 10.15
C HIS A 78 0.72 -1.24 8.90
N ARG A 79 0.91 -2.10 7.89
CA ARG A 79 0.09 -2.08 6.67
C ARG A 79 -1.34 -2.53 6.93
N HIS A 80 -1.51 -3.52 7.79
CA HIS A 80 -2.82 -4.00 8.20
C HIS A 80 -3.53 -2.95 9.05
N THR A 81 -2.82 -2.40 10.04
CA THR A 81 -3.26 -1.26 10.85
C THR A 81 -3.70 -0.10 9.97
N ALA A 82 -2.90 0.29 8.96
CA ALA A 82 -3.22 1.41 8.08
C ALA A 82 -4.56 1.23 7.38
N VAL A 83 -4.82 0.05 6.81
CA VAL A 83 -6.08 -0.24 6.11
C VAL A 83 -7.25 -0.33 7.09
N ARG A 84 -7.05 -0.98 8.25
CA ARG A 84 -8.07 -1.09 9.29
C ARG A 84 -8.45 0.30 9.78
N GLU A 85 -7.51 1.05 10.37
CA GLU A 85 -7.73 2.37 10.96
C GLU A 85 -8.36 3.35 9.98
N VAL A 86 -7.91 3.37 8.73
CA VAL A 86 -8.54 4.23 7.72
C VAL A 86 -9.98 3.81 7.44
N GLY A 87 -10.27 2.51 7.38
CA GLY A 87 -11.64 2.02 7.27
C GLY A 87 -12.50 2.31 8.49
N GLU A 88 -11.96 2.19 9.70
CA GLU A 88 -12.66 2.46 10.96
C GLU A 88 -13.00 3.95 11.10
N GLU A 89 -12.02 4.84 10.88
CA GLU A 89 -12.19 6.27 11.10
C GLU A 89 -12.96 6.98 9.98
N THR A 90 -12.84 6.51 8.73
CA THR A 90 -13.47 7.19 7.57
C THR A 90 -14.71 6.50 7.04
N GLY A 91 -14.91 5.22 7.35
CA GLY A 91 -15.93 4.37 6.74
C GLY A 91 -15.65 3.97 5.29
N TYR A 92 -14.55 4.43 4.68
CA TYR A 92 -14.19 4.07 3.31
C TYR A 92 -13.41 2.77 3.25
N SER A 93 -13.77 1.91 2.30
CA SER A 93 -12.94 0.76 1.95
C SER A 93 -11.80 1.22 1.05
N VAL A 94 -10.56 0.90 1.45
CA VAL A 94 -9.34 1.36 0.77
C VAL A 94 -8.38 0.23 0.44
N THR A 95 -7.52 0.47 -0.54
CA THR A 95 -6.35 -0.34 -0.89
C THR A 95 -5.06 0.48 -0.73
N LEU A 96 -3.98 -0.17 -0.30
CA LEU A 96 -2.66 0.45 -0.19
C LEU A 96 -2.01 0.71 -1.56
N GLY A 97 -1.37 1.86 -1.63
CA GLY A 97 -0.41 2.27 -2.65
C GLY A 97 0.98 2.49 -2.08
N PRO A 98 1.81 3.31 -2.73
CA PRO A 98 3.14 3.63 -2.24
C PRO A 98 3.16 4.15 -0.79
N HIS A 99 4.18 3.75 -0.03
CA HIS A 99 4.47 4.33 1.29
C HIS A 99 4.81 5.82 1.14
N ILE A 100 4.26 6.68 2.00
CA ILE A 100 4.45 8.14 1.97
C ILE A 100 5.62 8.55 2.84
N ALA A 101 5.48 8.35 4.16
CA ALA A 101 6.38 8.88 5.16
C ALA A 101 6.28 8.10 6.47
N LYS A 102 7.31 8.27 7.31
CA LYS A 102 7.34 7.84 8.71
C LYS A 102 7.53 9.07 9.59
N ILE A 103 6.61 9.29 10.52
CA ILE A 103 6.63 10.42 11.46
C ILE A 103 6.86 9.88 12.88
N GLU A 104 7.69 10.57 13.66
CA GLU A 104 7.95 10.24 15.07
C GLU A 104 7.82 11.50 15.93
N TYR A 105 7.10 11.43 17.04
CA TYR A 105 7.04 12.50 18.03
C TYR A 105 6.78 11.94 19.44
N PRO A 106 7.22 12.65 20.50
CA PRO A 106 6.88 12.27 21.87
C PRO A 106 5.37 12.20 22.08
N LEU A 107 4.87 11.11 22.67
CA LEU A 107 3.43 10.84 22.80
C LEU A 107 2.69 11.97 23.54
N GLU A 108 3.35 12.65 24.47
CA GLU A 108 2.86 13.83 25.19
C GLU A 108 2.52 15.04 24.31
N ARG A 109 2.94 15.04 23.03
CA ARG A 109 2.64 16.07 22.04
C ARG A 109 1.38 15.77 21.22
N GLU A 110 0.76 14.60 21.38
CA GLU A 110 -0.51 14.28 20.70
C GLU A 110 -1.59 15.33 20.99
N GLY A 111 -2.20 15.88 19.94
CA GLY A 111 -3.26 16.88 20.06
C GLY A 111 -2.77 18.29 20.41
N LYS A 112 -1.46 18.50 20.65
CA LYS A 112 -0.90 19.84 20.88
C LYS A 112 -0.48 20.46 19.55
N LYS A 113 -0.99 21.66 19.26
CA LYS A 113 -0.48 22.49 18.15
C LYS A 113 1.00 22.77 18.39
N SER A 114 1.82 22.70 17.35
CA SER A 114 3.23 23.09 17.38
C SER A 114 3.33 24.55 17.80
N SER A 115 3.56 24.82 19.09
CA SER A 115 4.01 26.14 19.49
C SER A 115 5.42 26.31 18.94
N LYS A 116 5.67 27.38 18.19
CA LYS A 116 7.04 27.86 17.92
C LYS A 116 7.89 27.67 19.17
N SER A 117 9.08 27.11 19.00
CA SER A 117 10.02 26.83 20.07
C SER A 117 10.20 28.05 20.97
N ASN A 118 9.45 28.13 22.06
CA ASN A 118 9.89 28.89 23.20
C ASN A 118 10.91 28.00 23.89
N THR A 119 12.17 28.32 23.65
CA THR A 119 13.31 27.91 24.45
C THR A 119 13.14 28.49 25.86
N SER A 120 12.12 28.04 26.59
CA SER A 120 11.99 28.31 28.01
C SER A 120 12.63 27.14 28.74
N ASN A 121 13.76 27.43 29.39
CA ASN A 121 14.39 26.60 30.42
C ASN A 121 13.32 26.05 31.39
N SER A 122 12.79 24.87 31.11
CA SER A 122 12.11 24.08 32.13
C SER A 122 13.20 23.27 32.82
N ASN A 123 13.50 23.64 34.07
CA ASN A 123 14.19 22.78 35.02
C ASN A 123 13.58 21.37 34.94
N ARG A 124 14.23 20.45 34.24
CA ARG A 124 13.83 19.04 34.22
C ARG A 124 14.17 18.49 35.60
N SER A 125 13.12 18.33 36.41
CA SER A 125 13.15 17.40 37.54
C SER A 125 13.73 16.07 37.04
N CYS A 126 14.80 15.62 37.68
CA CYS A 126 15.51 14.39 37.41
C CYS A 126 14.66 13.17 37.78
N ASN A 127 13.59 12.92 37.03
CA ASN A 127 12.91 11.63 37.01
C ASN A 127 13.27 10.93 35.70
N PRO A 128 13.99 9.79 35.74
CA PRO A 128 14.33 9.02 34.55
C PRO A 128 13.10 8.22 34.09
N GLN A 129 12.05 8.91 33.67
CA GLN A 129 10.90 8.27 33.04
C GLN A 129 11.26 7.91 31.59
N PRO A 130 10.86 6.73 31.09
CA PRO A 130 11.09 6.36 29.70
C PRO A 130 10.35 7.32 28.78
N GLU A 131 11.07 7.86 27.79
CA GLU A 131 10.46 8.65 26.72
C GLU A 131 9.62 7.72 25.84
N VAL A 132 8.31 7.99 25.77
CA VAL A 132 7.38 7.24 24.92
C VAL A 132 7.22 8.00 23.61
N ILE A 133 7.71 7.41 22.51
CA ILE A 133 7.64 7.97 21.17
C ILE A 133 6.49 7.31 20.41
N LYS A 134 5.63 8.11 19.79
CA LYS A 134 4.66 7.61 18.82
C LYS A 134 5.30 7.60 17.44
N ARG A 135 5.35 6.43 16.80
CA ARG A 135 5.85 6.24 15.43
C ARG A 135 4.69 5.91 14.51
N ILE A 136 4.57 6.64 13.41
CA ILE A 136 3.43 6.52 12.49
C ILE A 136 3.93 6.32 11.08
N HIS A 137 3.44 5.28 10.42
CA HIS A 137 3.66 5.05 8.99
C HIS A 137 2.42 5.44 8.18
N TYR A 138 2.62 6.17 7.08
CA TYR A 138 1.54 6.60 6.20
C TYR A 138 1.69 6.03 4.79
N TRP A 139 0.57 5.63 4.18
CA TRP A 139 0.49 5.16 2.79
C TRP A 139 -0.43 6.01 1.93
N MET A 140 -0.15 6.07 0.63
CA MET A 140 -1.14 6.53 -0.35
C MET A 140 -2.23 5.49 -0.45
N MET A 141 -3.49 5.90 -0.50
CA MET A 141 -4.61 4.95 -0.54
C MET A 141 -5.63 5.34 -1.61
N ARG A 142 -6.16 4.32 -2.30
CA ARG A 142 -7.28 4.48 -3.24
C ARG A 142 -8.52 3.81 -2.70
N LEU A 143 -9.68 4.33 -3.07
CA LEU A 143 -10.96 3.70 -2.76
C LEU A 143 -11.09 2.37 -3.50
N ILE A 144 -11.69 1.39 -2.86
CA ILE A 144 -12.18 0.17 -3.50
C ILE A 144 -13.70 0.12 -3.41
N ASP A 145 -14.33 -0.47 -4.43
CA ASP A 145 -15.77 -0.61 -4.46
C ASP A 145 -16.28 -1.60 -3.39
N LYS A 146 -17.60 -1.54 -3.12
CA LYS A 146 -18.24 -2.40 -2.11
C LYS A 146 -18.10 -3.90 -2.44
N PRO A 147 -18.27 -4.37 -3.68
CA PRO A 147 -18.06 -5.78 -4.02
C PRO A 147 -16.63 -6.27 -3.74
N ALA A 148 -15.60 -5.50 -4.13
CA ALA A 148 -14.20 -5.83 -3.86
C ALA A 148 -13.91 -5.81 -2.36
N ALA A 149 -14.44 -4.82 -1.64
CA ALA A 149 -14.33 -4.77 -0.18
C ALA A 149 -14.94 -6.01 0.48
N ALA A 150 -16.15 -6.42 0.06
CA ALA A 150 -16.84 -7.59 0.59
C ALA A 150 -16.05 -8.89 0.33
N LYS A 151 -15.53 -9.07 -0.89
CA LYS A 151 -14.68 -10.22 -1.25
C LYS A 151 -13.38 -10.25 -0.45
N ARG A 152 -12.83 -9.09 -0.10
CA ARG A 152 -11.59 -8.97 0.67
C ARG A 152 -11.76 -9.35 2.15
N LEU A 153 -12.93 -9.11 2.74
CA LEU A 153 -13.15 -9.22 4.19
C LEU A 153 -12.71 -10.56 4.81
N PRO A 154 -12.99 -11.75 4.24
CA PRO A 154 -12.58 -13.01 4.85
C PRO A 154 -11.06 -13.15 4.95
N ALA A 155 -10.31 -12.65 3.96
CA ALA A 155 -8.85 -12.68 3.96
C ALA A 155 -8.23 -11.58 4.85
N PHE A 156 -8.86 -10.40 4.90
CA PHE A 156 -8.36 -9.26 5.67
C PHE A 156 -8.73 -9.39 7.16
N GLY A 157 -10.02 -9.52 7.46
CA GLY A 157 -10.56 -9.42 8.81
C GLY A 157 -11.65 -8.34 8.92
N PRO A 158 -12.32 -8.26 10.08
CA PRO A 158 -13.37 -7.27 10.29
C PRO A 158 -12.78 -5.86 10.43
N ILE A 159 -13.53 -4.87 9.94
CA ILE A 159 -13.26 -3.44 10.14
C ILE A 159 -14.49 -2.87 10.85
N LYS A 160 -14.33 -2.32 12.05
CA LYS A 160 -15.43 -1.80 12.86
C LYS A 160 -15.45 -0.28 12.83
N PRO A 161 -16.54 0.38 12.39
CA PRO A 161 -16.59 1.83 12.38
C PRO A 161 -16.26 2.44 13.75
N ALA A 162 -15.48 3.52 13.73
CA ALA A 162 -15.14 4.29 14.92
C ALA A 162 -16.40 4.90 15.55
N LYS A 163 -16.35 5.17 16.85
CA LYS A 163 -17.46 5.81 17.56
C LYS A 163 -17.53 7.30 17.20
N PRO A 164 -18.71 7.94 17.21
CA PRO A 164 -18.84 9.38 16.99
C PRO A 164 -18.04 10.25 17.98
N THR A 165 -17.74 9.73 19.18
CA THR A 165 -16.89 10.38 20.18
C THR A 165 -15.41 10.42 19.80
N GLU A 166 -15.00 9.52 18.91
CA GLU A 166 -13.64 9.40 18.40
C GLU A 166 -13.49 10.19 17.11
N ILE A 167 -14.38 9.95 16.14
CA ILE A 167 -14.44 10.69 14.87
C ILE A 167 -15.79 11.39 14.74
N GLY A 168 -15.75 12.72 14.69
CA GLY A 168 -16.95 13.54 14.59
C GLY A 168 -17.35 13.90 13.17
N ASN A 169 -16.37 13.97 12.25
CA ASN A 169 -16.64 14.34 10.85
C ASN A 169 -15.54 13.83 9.91
N VAL A 170 -15.89 13.67 8.63
CA VAL A 170 -15.01 13.25 7.54
C VAL A 170 -15.22 14.18 6.35
N LEU A 171 -14.15 14.80 5.84
CA LEU A 171 -14.23 15.74 4.72
C LEU A 171 -13.30 15.37 3.57
N TRP A 172 -13.77 15.59 2.34
CA TRP A 172 -12.95 15.59 1.13
C TRP A 172 -12.58 17.04 0.78
N LEU A 173 -11.28 17.31 0.66
CA LEU A 173 -10.76 18.65 0.38
C LEU A 173 -9.67 18.58 -0.68
N THR A 174 -9.56 19.61 -1.53
CA THR A 174 -8.40 19.73 -2.41
C THR A 174 -7.11 19.87 -1.60
N PRO A 175 -5.93 19.50 -2.11
CA PRO A 175 -4.67 19.65 -1.38
C PRO A 175 -4.42 21.05 -0.82
N SER A 176 -4.77 22.09 -1.58
CA SER A 176 -4.66 23.49 -1.11
C SER A 176 -5.54 23.78 0.11
N LYS A 177 -6.76 23.23 0.15
CA LYS A 177 -7.69 23.37 1.28
C LYS A 177 -7.29 22.48 2.46
N ALA A 178 -6.88 21.24 2.19
CA ALA A 178 -6.38 20.30 3.18
C ALA A 178 -5.21 20.89 3.98
N ARG A 179 -4.21 21.49 3.30
CA ARG A 179 -3.06 22.14 3.96
C ARG A 179 -3.48 23.18 5.00
N LYS A 180 -4.49 23.99 4.69
CA LYS A 180 -5.03 25.02 5.58
C LYS A 180 -5.84 24.43 6.73
N LYS A 181 -6.52 23.30 6.50
CA LYS A 181 -7.40 22.64 7.46
C LYS A 181 -6.63 21.78 8.47
N LEU A 182 -5.56 21.11 8.04
CA LEU A 182 -4.71 20.28 8.90
C LEU A 182 -4.22 21.09 10.10
N THR A 183 -4.34 20.50 11.29
CA THR A 183 -4.02 21.18 12.54
C THR A 183 -2.53 21.12 12.88
N HIS A 184 -1.89 19.99 12.60
CA HIS A 184 -0.49 19.73 12.98
C HIS A 184 0.48 19.91 11.83
N ASP A 185 1.68 20.43 12.13
CA ASP A 185 2.75 20.58 11.12
C ASP A 185 3.21 19.22 10.57
N SER A 186 3.26 18.19 11.41
CA SER A 186 3.62 16.83 10.98
C SER A 186 2.68 16.27 9.92
N ASP A 187 1.37 16.54 9.99
CA ASP A 187 0.44 16.13 8.95
C ASP A 187 0.65 16.91 7.64
N ARG A 188 1.13 18.17 7.72
CA ARG A 188 1.51 18.97 6.53
C ARG A 188 2.79 18.46 5.88
N GLU A 189 3.75 17.98 6.68
CA GLU A 189 4.95 17.29 6.16
C GLU A 189 4.56 16.01 5.40
N VAL A 190 3.60 15.24 5.93
CA VAL A 190 3.06 14.06 5.23
C VAL A 190 2.36 14.47 3.92
N LEU A 191 1.63 15.59 3.92
CA LEU A 191 1.02 16.14 2.71
C LEU A 191 2.07 16.51 1.65
N ASP A 192 3.18 17.14 2.04
CA ASP A 192 4.26 17.50 1.11
C ASP A 192 4.87 16.26 0.46
N ALA A 193 5.21 15.24 1.26
CA ALA A 193 5.72 13.96 0.77
C ALA A 193 4.70 13.24 -0.14
N PHE A 194 3.41 13.33 0.17
CA PHE A 194 2.35 12.79 -0.65
C PHE A 194 2.25 13.49 -2.01
N LEU A 195 2.29 14.82 -2.05
CA LEU A 195 2.17 15.57 -3.30
C LEU A 195 3.37 15.35 -4.23
N GLU A 196 4.58 15.21 -3.68
CA GLU A 196 5.76 14.83 -4.46
C GLU A 196 5.54 13.48 -5.15
N LYS A 197 5.03 12.48 -4.43
CA LYS A 197 4.72 11.16 -4.99
C LYS A 197 3.57 11.23 -5.99
N LEU A 198 2.48 11.91 -5.67
CA LEU A 198 1.32 12.06 -6.55
C LEU A 198 1.72 12.69 -7.91
N HIS A 199 2.59 13.69 -7.89
CA HIS A 199 3.13 14.30 -9.10
C HIS A 199 3.97 13.32 -9.92
N ALA A 200 4.84 12.55 -9.26
CA ALA A 200 5.74 11.62 -9.92
C ALA A 200 5.00 10.46 -10.63
N ILE A 201 3.78 10.16 -10.20
CA ILE A 201 2.95 9.05 -10.71
C ILE A 201 1.76 9.54 -11.53
N GLN A 202 1.51 10.86 -11.58
CA GLN A 202 0.34 11.47 -12.23
C GLN A 202 -1.00 10.90 -11.74
N GLY A 203 -1.08 10.53 -10.46
CA GLY A 203 -2.31 10.00 -9.84
C GLY A 203 -2.61 8.52 -10.09
N GLU A 204 -1.84 7.81 -10.92
CA GLU A 204 -2.13 6.41 -11.26
C GLU A 204 -0.93 5.50 -11.02
N TYR A 205 -1.22 4.28 -10.59
CA TYR A 205 -0.24 3.19 -10.47
C TYR A 205 -0.95 1.84 -10.52
N SER A 206 -0.19 0.80 -10.84
CA SER A 206 -0.61 -0.60 -10.70
C SER A 206 0.26 -1.29 -9.64
N THR A 207 -0.28 -2.33 -9.02
CA THR A 207 0.39 -3.06 -7.94
C THR A 207 0.68 -4.49 -8.35
N LEU A 208 1.92 -4.94 -8.21
CA LEU A 208 2.31 -6.32 -8.46
C LEU A 208 2.87 -6.93 -7.18
N LEU A 209 2.23 -7.98 -6.67
CA LEU A 209 2.63 -8.70 -5.46
C LEU A 209 3.32 -9.99 -5.86
N LEU A 210 4.65 -9.98 -5.80
CA LEU A 210 5.46 -11.17 -6.06
C LEU A 210 5.53 -12.00 -4.79
N VAL A 211 4.97 -13.20 -4.81
CA VAL A 211 4.96 -14.13 -3.68
C VAL A 211 5.96 -15.24 -3.96
N ARG A 212 6.88 -15.47 -3.03
CA ARG A 212 7.72 -16.67 -3.07
C ARG A 212 7.00 -17.78 -2.33
N HIS A 213 6.91 -18.95 -2.94
CA HIS A 213 6.23 -20.10 -2.31
C HIS A 213 6.71 -20.35 -0.86
N GLY A 214 5.80 -20.88 -0.04
CA GLY A 214 6.05 -21.26 1.35
C GLY A 214 7.16 -22.29 1.50
N LYS A 215 7.62 -22.51 2.74
CA LYS A 215 8.61 -23.55 3.02
C LYS A 215 8.05 -24.90 2.55
N ALA A 216 8.82 -25.60 1.72
CA ALA A 216 8.40 -26.85 1.10
C ALA A 216 9.23 -28.03 1.59
N GLU A 217 8.68 -29.24 1.41
CA GLU A 217 9.39 -30.48 1.71
C GLU A 217 10.76 -30.51 1.05
N SER A 218 11.73 -31.15 1.69
CA SER A 218 13.09 -31.20 1.15
C SER A 218 13.13 -32.09 -0.10
N ARG A 219 13.94 -31.71 -1.09
CA ARG A 219 14.15 -32.55 -2.29
C ARG A 219 14.72 -33.93 -1.96
N LYS A 220 15.49 -34.04 -0.87
CA LYS A 220 16.12 -35.30 -0.43
C LYS A 220 15.12 -36.28 0.17
N THR A 221 14.07 -35.77 0.82
CA THR A 221 13.09 -36.58 1.55
C THR A 221 11.82 -36.86 0.75
N TRP A 222 11.50 -36.01 -0.23
CA TRP A 222 10.33 -36.15 -1.07
C TRP A 222 10.50 -37.30 -2.09
N GLN A 223 9.57 -38.24 -2.07
CA GLN A 223 9.59 -39.43 -2.95
C GLN A 223 8.76 -39.25 -4.24
N GLY A 224 8.03 -38.14 -4.37
CA GLY A 224 7.24 -37.83 -5.56
C GLY A 224 7.99 -36.97 -6.58
N SER A 225 7.30 -36.53 -7.63
CA SER A 225 7.85 -35.60 -8.62
C SER A 225 8.04 -34.19 -8.04
N GLU A 226 8.94 -33.39 -8.62
CA GLU A 226 9.14 -31.99 -8.21
C GLU A 226 7.86 -31.14 -8.35
N ALA A 227 7.01 -31.44 -9.34
CA ALA A 227 5.75 -30.75 -9.57
C ALA A 227 4.73 -30.97 -8.44
N THR A 228 4.80 -32.13 -7.77
CA THR A 228 3.87 -32.54 -6.71
C THR A 228 4.43 -32.32 -5.30
N ARG A 229 5.64 -31.76 -5.16
CA ARG A 229 6.25 -31.49 -3.85
C ARG A 229 5.48 -30.40 -3.08
N PRO A 230 4.91 -30.71 -1.89
CA PRO A 230 4.04 -29.80 -1.16
C PRO A 230 4.80 -28.80 -0.28
N ILE A 231 4.07 -27.81 0.24
CA ILE A 231 4.55 -27.01 1.37
C ILE A 231 4.54 -27.84 2.68
N THR A 232 5.42 -27.50 3.62
CA THR A 232 5.42 -28.10 4.96
C THR A 232 4.30 -27.49 5.82
N PRO A 233 3.96 -28.06 6.99
CA PRO A 233 2.99 -27.44 7.91
C PRO A 233 3.36 -26.01 8.32
N LEU A 234 4.65 -25.74 8.58
CA LEU A 234 5.15 -24.39 8.88
C LEU A 234 5.02 -23.47 7.65
N GLY A 235 5.20 -24.01 6.45
CA GLY A 235 4.97 -23.31 5.19
C GLY A 235 3.50 -22.95 4.99
N ALA A 236 2.57 -23.84 5.36
CA ALA A 236 1.14 -23.59 5.32
C ALA A 236 0.72 -22.49 6.32
N ALA A 237 1.24 -22.52 7.55
CA ALA A 237 1.01 -21.47 8.54
C ALA A 237 1.50 -20.09 8.05
N ALA A 238 2.72 -20.03 7.50
CA ALA A 238 3.28 -18.82 6.89
C ALA A 238 2.42 -18.30 5.72
N SER A 239 1.95 -19.22 4.88
CA SER A 239 1.12 -18.90 3.71
C SER A 239 -0.25 -18.35 4.11
N TYR A 240 -0.88 -18.95 5.12
CA TYR A 240 -2.14 -18.47 5.68
C TYR A 240 -1.99 -17.06 6.27
N ALA A 241 -0.97 -16.84 7.10
CA ALA A 241 -0.69 -15.53 7.68
C ALA A 241 -0.32 -14.47 6.63
N LEU A 242 0.30 -14.86 5.52
CA LEU A 242 0.59 -13.93 4.42
C LEU A 242 -0.68 -13.40 3.76
N GLY A 243 -1.78 -14.18 3.75
CA GLY A 243 -3.05 -13.80 3.13
C GLY A 243 -3.59 -12.45 3.61
N ARG A 244 -3.53 -12.18 4.93
CA ARG A 244 -4.00 -10.90 5.51
C ARG A 244 -3.17 -9.69 5.03
N GLU A 245 -1.89 -9.92 4.76
CA GLU A 245 -0.98 -8.88 4.30
C GLU A 245 -1.20 -8.59 2.81
N LEU A 246 -1.44 -9.64 1.99
CA LEU A 246 -1.80 -9.48 0.58
C LEU A 246 -3.15 -8.77 0.42
N ALA A 247 -4.10 -9.04 1.31
CA ALA A 247 -5.41 -8.41 1.31
C ALA A 247 -5.34 -6.87 1.45
N CYS A 248 -4.29 -6.31 2.07
CA CYS A 248 -4.12 -4.87 2.21
C CYS A 248 -4.05 -4.12 0.85
N TYR A 249 -3.68 -4.83 -0.22
CA TYR A 249 -3.56 -4.27 -1.58
C TYR A 249 -4.74 -4.64 -2.49
N ALA A 250 -5.78 -5.28 -1.92
CA ALA A 250 -7.04 -5.65 -2.58
C ALA A 250 -6.87 -6.24 -4.00
N PRO A 251 -5.99 -7.25 -4.21
CA PRO A 251 -5.74 -7.79 -5.54
C PRO A 251 -7.02 -8.30 -6.19
N ASN A 252 -7.08 -8.22 -7.52
CA ASN A 252 -8.20 -8.69 -8.32
C ASN A 252 -7.82 -9.90 -9.20
N LYS A 253 -6.56 -10.32 -9.18
CA LYS A 253 -6.03 -11.44 -9.96
C LYS A 253 -4.98 -12.22 -9.19
N ILE A 254 -5.00 -13.54 -9.32
CA ILE A 254 -3.97 -14.45 -8.79
C ILE A 254 -3.42 -15.28 -9.94
N ILE A 255 -2.11 -15.25 -10.13
CA ILE A 255 -1.35 -16.07 -11.07
C ILE A 255 -0.38 -16.94 -10.27
N SER A 256 -0.21 -18.19 -10.67
CA SER A 256 0.72 -19.09 -9.99
C SER A 256 1.39 -20.04 -10.97
N SER A 257 2.61 -20.46 -10.63
CA SER A 257 3.13 -21.73 -11.14
C SER A 257 2.17 -22.88 -10.81
N PRO A 258 1.94 -23.85 -11.72
CA PRO A 258 1.07 -25.00 -11.47
C PRO A 258 1.65 -25.99 -10.46
N TRP A 259 2.90 -25.82 -10.03
CA TRP A 259 3.53 -26.70 -9.06
C TRP A 259 2.88 -26.60 -7.69
N LYS A 260 2.67 -27.76 -7.05
CA LYS A 260 1.85 -27.91 -5.84
C LYS A 260 2.21 -26.90 -4.75
N ARG A 261 3.51 -26.73 -4.44
CA ARG A 261 3.96 -25.75 -3.43
C ARG A 261 3.55 -24.31 -3.72
N CYS A 262 3.49 -23.88 -4.98
CA CYS A 262 3.04 -22.53 -5.34
C CYS A 262 1.53 -22.41 -5.16
N LEU A 263 0.78 -23.40 -5.67
CA LEU A 263 -0.68 -23.44 -5.52
C LEU A 263 -1.10 -23.44 -4.04
N GLU A 264 -0.50 -24.30 -3.22
CA GLU A 264 -0.79 -24.39 -1.78
C GLU A 264 -0.44 -23.09 -1.03
N THR A 265 0.56 -22.34 -1.49
CA THR A 265 0.92 -21.05 -0.88
C THR A 265 -0.18 -20.01 -1.01
N VAL A 266 -0.91 -19.99 -2.13
CA VAL A 266 -1.96 -19.00 -2.38
C VAL A 266 -3.38 -19.57 -2.22
N ALA A 267 -3.52 -20.86 -1.95
CA ALA A 267 -4.82 -21.54 -1.89
C ALA A 267 -5.78 -20.97 -0.82
N ALA A 268 -5.28 -20.69 0.38
CA ALA A 268 -6.10 -20.07 1.44
C ALA A 268 -6.57 -18.67 1.01
N PHE A 269 -5.62 -17.83 0.58
CA PHE A 269 -5.93 -16.48 0.11
C PHE A 269 -6.90 -16.47 -1.07
N SER A 270 -6.75 -17.37 -2.06
CA SER A 270 -7.65 -17.54 -3.20
C SER A 270 -9.08 -17.85 -2.76
N ARG A 271 -9.24 -18.79 -1.82
CA ARG A 271 -10.54 -19.16 -1.24
C ARG A 271 -11.18 -17.96 -0.52
N ASP A 272 -10.42 -17.32 0.37
CA ASP A 272 -10.92 -16.25 1.23
C ASP A 272 -11.22 -14.97 0.46
N SER A 273 -10.53 -14.72 -0.65
CA SER A 273 -10.77 -13.59 -1.56
C SER A 273 -11.75 -13.91 -2.70
N SER A 274 -12.20 -15.17 -2.82
CA SER A 274 -13.01 -15.65 -3.95
C SER A 274 -12.38 -15.34 -5.32
N LEU A 275 -11.06 -15.43 -5.42
CA LEU A 275 -10.30 -15.21 -6.64
C LEU A 275 -9.76 -16.54 -7.19
N PRO A 276 -10.05 -16.91 -8.44
CA PRO A 276 -9.48 -18.10 -9.04
C PRO A 276 -7.97 -17.94 -9.24
N ILE A 277 -7.24 -19.07 -9.22
CA ILE A 277 -5.82 -19.11 -9.52
C ILE A 277 -5.62 -19.42 -10.99
N GLU A 278 -5.09 -18.47 -11.75
CA GLU A 278 -4.61 -18.69 -13.11
C GLU A 278 -3.27 -19.44 -13.05
N GLN A 279 -3.25 -20.67 -13.58
CA GLN A 279 -2.06 -21.51 -13.57
C GLN A 279 -1.29 -21.34 -14.88
N VAL A 280 0.00 -21.00 -14.79
CA VAL A 280 0.82 -20.73 -15.98
C VAL A 280 2.04 -21.66 -16.01
N ALA A 281 2.06 -22.56 -17.00
CA ALA A 281 3.08 -23.61 -17.13
C ALA A 281 4.49 -23.04 -17.33
N GLU A 282 4.59 -21.88 -17.98
CA GLU A 282 5.82 -21.15 -18.25
C GLU A 282 6.47 -20.57 -16.98
N LEU A 283 5.75 -20.56 -15.86
CA LEU A 283 6.24 -20.15 -14.54
C LEU A 283 6.76 -21.33 -13.70
N THR A 284 7.05 -22.49 -14.30
CA THR A 284 7.71 -23.61 -13.61
C THR A 284 9.24 -23.48 -13.63
N GLU A 285 9.95 -24.10 -12.66
CA GLU A 285 11.43 -24.08 -12.70
C GLU A 285 11.94 -24.80 -13.97
N ASP A 286 11.33 -25.92 -14.36
CA ASP A 286 11.74 -26.69 -15.55
C ASP A 286 11.59 -25.90 -16.85
N HIS A 287 10.50 -25.14 -17.00
CA HIS A 287 10.33 -24.28 -18.19
C HIS A 287 11.31 -23.10 -18.15
N HIS A 288 11.50 -22.49 -16.99
CA HIS A 288 12.41 -21.37 -16.81
C HIS A 288 13.86 -21.74 -17.10
N GLU A 289 14.31 -22.93 -16.69
CA GLU A 289 15.66 -23.43 -16.98
C GLU A 289 15.89 -23.61 -18.49
N LYS A 290 14.88 -24.09 -19.21
CA LYS A 290 14.96 -24.33 -20.67
C LYS A 290 14.73 -23.07 -21.50
N GLN A 291 13.81 -22.21 -21.07
CA GLN A 291 13.32 -21.05 -21.83
C GLN A 291 13.13 -19.80 -20.94
N PRO A 292 14.21 -19.26 -20.34
CA PRO A 292 14.12 -18.16 -19.38
C PRO A 292 13.52 -16.87 -19.98
N LYS A 293 13.75 -16.62 -21.28
CA LYS A 293 13.16 -15.48 -22.00
C LYS A 293 11.64 -15.59 -22.14
N SER A 294 11.13 -16.81 -22.34
CA SER A 294 9.69 -17.08 -22.42
C SER A 294 9.02 -16.82 -21.06
N THR A 295 9.60 -17.37 -19.98
CA THR A 295 9.16 -17.08 -18.60
C THR A 295 9.16 -15.57 -18.30
N LEU A 296 10.23 -14.86 -18.64
CA LEU A 296 10.30 -13.42 -18.43
C LEU A 296 9.22 -12.67 -19.22
N SER A 297 8.92 -13.11 -20.44
CA SER A 297 7.88 -12.51 -21.28
C SER A 297 6.50 -12.59 -20.63
N VAL A 298 6.18 -13.68 -19.92
CA VAL A 298 4.93 -13.79 -19.13
C VAL A 298 4.86 -12.70 -18.05
N LEU A 299 5.95 -12.49 -17.31
CA LEU A 299 6.01 -11.51 -16.22
C LEU A 299 5.91 -10.06 -16.73
N ILE A 300 6.57 -9.77 -17.86
CA ILE A 300 6.48 -8.47 -18.53
C ILE A 300 5.07 -8.24 -19.07
N LYS A 301 4.47 -9.26 -19.69
CA LYS A 301 3.10 -9.19 -20.20
C LYS A 301 2.10 -8.89 -19.09
N GLU A 302 2.30 -9.43 -17.88
CA GLU A 302 1.41 -9.09 -16.76
C GLU A 302 1.53 -7.63 -16.33
N ILE A 303 2.72 -7.03 -16.36
CA ILE A 303 2.88 -5.58 -16.16
C ILE A 303 2.09 -4.80 -17.23
N GLN A 304 2.12 -5.23 -18.49
CA GLN A 304 1.39 -4.59 -19.60
C GLN A 304 -0.13 -4.78 -19.49
N ASN A 305 -0.59 -5.94 -19.02
CA ASN A 305 -2.01 -6.21 -18.78
C ASN A 305 -2.57 -5.29 -17.68
N LEU A 306 -1.80 -5.12 -16.59
CA LEU A 306 -2.15 -4.20 -15.50
C LEU A 306 -2.30 -2.75 -15.97
N GLU A 307 -1.60 -2.35 -17.02
CA GLU A 307 -1.75 -1.04 -17.64
C GLU A 307 -3.02 -0.94 -18.50
N SER A 308 -3.23 -1.92 -19.38
CA SER A 308 -4.36 -1.92 -20.31
C SER A 308 -5.70 -1.87 -19.56
N ASN A 309 -5.78 -2.60 -18.44
CA ASN A 309 -6.96 -2.56 -17.57
C ASN A 309 -7.14 -1.20 -16.88
N ALA A 310 -6.05 -0.46 -16.57
CA ALA A 310 -6.14 0.88 -15.98
C ALA A 310 -6.74 1.89 -16.97
N GLN A 311 -6.30 1.84 -18.23
CA GLN A 311 -6.76 2.75 -19.29
C GLN A 311 -8.22 2.51 -19.69
N ASN A 312 -8.67 1.25 -19.71
CA ASN A 312 -10.07 0.93 -20.04
C ASN A 312 -11.05 1.39 -18.96
N THR A 313 -10.61 1.47 -17.70
CA THR A 313 -11.48 1.87 -16.59
C THR A 313 -11.62 3.39 -16.49
N SER A 314 -10.60 4.17 -16.88
CA SER A 314 -10.67 5.64 -16.86
C SER A 314 -11.61 6.24 -17.91
N ALA A 315 -11.98 5.47 -18.94
CA ALA A 315 -12.95 5.88 -19.97
C ALA A 315 -14.43 5.61 -19.58
N ALA A 316 -14.68 4.73 -18.61
CA ALA A 316 -16.00 4.26 -18.25
C ALA A 316 -16.40 4.70 -16.83
N SER A 317 -16.94 5.91 -16.72
CA SER A 317 -17.78 6.40 -15.60
C SER A 317 -17.14 6.71 -14.24
N ASN A 318 -17.81 7.63 -13.53
CA ASN A 318 -17.35 8.36 -12.36
C ASN A 318 -16.97 7.49 -11.14
N ALA A 319 -15.79 7.83 -10.59
CA ALA A 319 -15.49 7.92 -9.15
C ALA A 319 -14.84 6.76 -8.39
N ILE A 320 -14.53 5.59 -8.98
CA ILE A 320 -13.66 4.59 -8.32
C ILE A 320 -12.69 4.01 -9.36
N ALA A 321 -11.41 4.40 -9.30
CA ALA A 321 -10.37 3.80 -10.13
C ALA A 321 -10.34 2.28 -9.88
N ALA A 322 -10.42 1.46 -10.92
CA ALA A 322 -10.30 0.01 -10.77
C ALA A 322 -8.94 -0.30 -10.12
N ASN A 323 -8.97 -1.01 -9.01
CA ASN A 323 -7.75 -1.44 -8.37
C ASN A 323 -7.08 -2.52 -9.22
N ASN A 324 -6.00 -2.18 -9.90
CA ASN A 324 -5.21 -3.11 -10.70
C ASN A 324 -4.07 -3.67 -9.88
N ALA A 325 -4.35 -4.81 -9.23
CA ALA A 325 -3.42 -5.46 -8.34
C ALA A 325 -3.38 -6.98 -8.59
N THR A 326 -2.22 -7.51 -8.95
CA THR A 326 -2.02 -8.93 -9.28
C THR A 326 -1.08 -9.60 -8.27
N VAL A 327 -1.48 -10.76 -7.74
CA VAL A 327 -0.61 -11.66 -6.97
C VAL A 327 0.02 -12.68 -7.90
N MET A 328 1.35 -12.86 -7.84
CA MET A 328 2.07 -13.89 -8.60
C MET A 328 2.88 -14.79 -7.66
N CYS A 329 2.48 -16.07 -7.53
CA CYS A 329 3.27 -17.05 -6.77
C CYS A 329 4.33 -17.73 -7.65
N LEU A 330 5.60 -17.53 -7.30
CA LEU A 330 6.75 -17.86 -8.13
C LEU A 330 7.82 -18.67 -7.39
N HIS A 331 8.72 -19.28 -8.16
CA HIS A 331 9.94 -19.91 -7.68
C HIS A 331 11.08 -18.91 -7.58
N ARG A 332 12.03 -19.18 -6.68
CA ARG A 332 13.21 -18.31 -6.48
C ARG A 332 13.99 -17.99 -7.77
N PRO A 333 14.36 -18.96 -8.64
CA PRO A 333 15.13 -18.63 -9.85
C PRO A 333 14.38 -17.69 -10.80
N ILE A 334 13.07 -17.86 -10.94
CA ILE A 334 12.20 -17.00 -11.75
C ILE A 334 12.16 -15.58 -11.20
N ILE A 335 11.97 -15.44 -9.87
CA ILE A 335 12.03 -14.14 -9.17
C ILE A 335 13.39 -13.49 -9.41
N GLY A 336 14.49 -14.26 -9.39
CA GLY A 336 15.84 -13.77 -9.67
C GLY A 336 15.96 -13.15 -11.06
N THR A 337 15.55 -13.86 -12.11
CA THR A 337 15.52 -13.34 -13.49
C THR A 337 14.63 -12.11 -13.61
N PHE A 338 13.48 -12.09 -12.94
CA PHE A 338 12.61 -10.93 -12.99
C PHE A 338 13.22 -9.73 -12.27
N PHE A 339 13.87 -9.92 -11.12
CA PHE A 339 14.58 -8.86 -10.43
C PHE A 339 15.71 -8.27 -11.26
N ASP A 340 16.38 -9.07 -12.10
CA ASP A 340 17.38 -8.56 -13.05
C ASP A 340 16.75 -7.57 -14.03
N TYR A 341 15.65 -7.97 -14.68
CA TYR A 341 14.87 -7.09 -15.55
C TYR A 341 14.37 -5.83 -14.81
N LEU A 342 13.78 -6.00 -13.62
CA LEU A 342 13.26 -4.90 -12.81
C LEU A 342 14.36 -3.89 -12.46
N ARG A 343 15.60 -4.34 -12.22
CA ARG A 343 16.74 -3.44 -11.95
C ARG A 343 17.15 -2.60 -13.14
N GLU A 344 16.93 -3.07 -14.37
CA GLU A 344 17.22 -2.33 -15.59
C GLU A 344 16.22 -1.19 -15.78
N ILE A 345 14.93 -1.45 -15.54
CA ILE A 345 13.86 -0.45 -15.69
C ILE A 345 13.73 0.50 -14.48
N THR A 346 14.39 0.18 -13.36
CA THR A 346 14.36 0.98 -12.14
C THR A 346 15.51 1.99 -12.08
N LYS A 347 15.17 3.29 -12.05
CA LYS A 347 16.15 4.38 -12.06
C LYS A 347 16.79 4.69 -10.68
N PRO A 348 16.05 4.74 -9.54
CA PRO A 348 16.68 5.06 -8.26
C PRO A 348 17.66 3.97 -7.81
N ARG A 349 18.90 4.36 -7.46
CA ARG A 349 19.91 3.43 -6.91
C ARG A 349 19.40 2.71 -5.65
N ALA A 350 18.54 3.35 -4.86
CA ALA A 350 17.98 2.80 -3.63
C ALA A 350 17.12 1.53 -3.85
N HIS A 351 16.30 1.50 -4.90
CA HIS A 351 15.45 0.36 -5.23
C HIS A 351 16.26 -0.84 -5.76
N LYS A 352 17.40 -0.59 -6.42
CA LYS A 352 18.29 -1.66 -6.91
C LYS A 352 18.85 -2.55 -5.78
N ARG A 353 18.97 -2.02 -4.56
CA ARG A 353 19.44 -2.77 -3.39
C ARG A 353 18.37 -3.73 -2.84
N ILE A 354 17.08 -3.37 -2.95
CA ILE A 354 15.97 -4.23 -2.52
C ILE A 354 15.78 -5.39 -3.51
N LEU A 355 15.98 -5.11 -4.80
CA LEU A 355 15.97 -6.09 -5.90
C LEU A 355 17.28 -6.91 -5.97
N SER A 356 17.75 -7.44 -4.85
CA SER A 356 18.94 -8.30 -4.82
C SER A 356 18.55 -9.78 -4.70
N GLN A 357 19.30 -10.64 -5.39
CA GLN A 357 19.01 -12.08 -5.50
C GLN A 357 19.38 -12.88 -4.24
N LYS A 358 20.21 -12.34 -3.35
CA LYS A 358 20.74 -13.12 -2.22
C LYS A 358 19.67 -13.27 -1.14
N SER A 359 19.56 -14.46 -0.54
CA SER A 359 18.97 -14.57 0.80
C SER A 359 19.79 -13.64 1.72
N PRO A 360 19.19 -12.70 2.48
CA PRO A 360 17.85 -12.76 3.09
C PRO A 360 16.78 -11.83 2.45
N TYR A 361 16.94 -11.35 1.21
CA TYR A 361 16.09 -10.25 0.71
C TYR A 361 14.62 -10.63 0.46
N MET A 362 14.34 -11.90 0.16
CA MET A 362 12.98 -12.46 0.05
C MET A 362 12.95 -13.91 0.55
N PRO A 363 12.67 -14.15 1.85
CA PRO A 363 12.52 -15.50 2.44
C PRO A 363 11.40 -16.34 1.79
N THR A 364 11.36 -17.65 2.05
CA THR A 364 10.19 -18.48 1.66
C THR A 364 8.93 -17.99 2.36
N GLY A 365 7.79 -18.01 1.67
CA GLY A 365 6.51 -17.58 2.26
C GLY A 365 6.45 -16.09 2.54
N SER A 366 7.26 -15.28 1.85
CA SER A 366 7.22 -13.83 1.89
C SER A 366 6.84 -13.27 0.52
N ALA A 367 6.49 -11.98 0.48
CA ALA A 367 6.19 -11.27 -0.73
C ALA A 367 6.97 -9.97 -0.86
N VAL A 368 7.07 -9.49 -2.10
CA VAL A 368 7.55 -8.16 -2.45
C VAL A 368 6.46 -7.49 -3.24
N VAL A 369 6.06 -6.30 -2.80
CA VAL A 369 5.06 -5.48 -3.49
C VAL A 369 5.79 -4.44 -4.30
N LEU A 370 5.39 -4.32 -5.56
CA LEU A 370 5.91 -3.36 -6.50
C LEU A 370 4.78 -2.43 -6.90
N HIS A 371 4.98 -1.14 -6.69
CA HIS A 371 4.12 -0.13 -7.30
C HIS A 371 4.78 0.34 -8.58
N ILE A 372 4.03 0.24 -9.68
CA ILE A 372 4.53 0.40 -11.03
C ILE A 372 3.68 1.47 -11.72
N ILE A 373 4.34 2.36 -12.45
CA ILE A 373 3.69 3.23 -13.42
C ILE A 373 4.17 2.84 -14.82
N ASN A 374 3.32 3.01 -15.83
CA ASN A 374 3.83 2.97 -17.19
C ASN A 374 4.25 4.36 -17.66
N THR A 375 5.30 4.39 -18.47
CA THR A 375 5.76 5.61 -19.13
C THR A 375 5.93 5.32 -20.62
N PRO A 376 6.00 6.34 -21.49
CA PRO A 376 6.32 6.12 -22.90
C PRO A 376 7.65 5.38 -23.15
N LYS A 377 8.53 5.30 -22.14
CA LYS A 377 9.82 4.58 -22.18
C LYS A 377 9.74 3.18 -21.54
N GLY A 378 8.53 2.72 -21.21
CA GLY A 378 8.27 1.45 -20.53
C GLY A 378 7.94 1.62 -19.04
N ALA A 379 7.66 0.49 -18.40
CA ALA A 379 7.28 0.41 -17.00
C ALA A 379 8.39 0.94 -16.08
N ARG A 380 7.98 1.60 -14.99
CA ARG A 380 8.90 2.13 -13.98
C ARG A 380 8.39 1.79 -12.59
N ILE A 381 9.26 1.21 -11.77
CA ILE A 381 8.98 0.96 -10.36
C ILE A 381 9.16 2.27 -9.57
N ILE A 382 8.12 2.65 -8.84
CA ILE A 382 8.07 3.87 -8.04
C ILE A 382 8.22 3.60 -6.54
N ASP A 383 7.89 2.40 -6.09
CA ASP A 383 8.04 1.98 -4.70
C ASP A 383 8.12 0.45 -4.59
N ILE A 384 8.81 -0.03 -3.55
CA ILE A 384 9.01 -1.45 -3.28
C ILE A 384 8.84 -1.72 -1.79
N GLU A 385 7.89 -2.57 -1.44
CA GLU A 385 7.66 -2.98 -0.06
C GLU A 385 7.97 -4.46 0.17
N LYS A 386 8.62 -4.76 1.29
CA LYS A 386 8.78 -6.14 1.76
C LYS A 386 7.61 -6.53 2.63
N VAL A 387 7.04 -7.69 2.34
CA VAL A 387 5.89 -8.24 3.07
C VAL A 387 6.30 -9.58 3.65
N THR A 388 6.42 -9.63 4.96
CA THR A 388 6.67 -10.85 5.70
C THR A 388 5.44 -11.16 6.54
N PRO A 389 4.97 -12.41 6.56
CA PRO A 389 3.85 -12.77 7.41
C PRO A 389 4.26 -12.67 8.88
N SER A 390 3.34 -12.25 9.74
CA SER A 390 3.53 -12.31 11.19
C SER A 390 3.26 -13.74 11.65
N VAL A 391 4.30 -14.58 11.60
CA VAL A 391 4.30 -15.94 12.15
C VAL A 391 5.62 -16.12 12.87
N TYR A 392 5.56 -16.75 14.04
CA TYR A 392 6.65 -17.02 14.99
C TYR A 392 7.05 -15.82 15.85
#